data_AF-A0A0F9PAI8-F1
#
_entry.id   AF-A0A0F9PAI8-F1
#
_cell.length_a   1.000
_cell.length_b   1.000
_cell.length_c   1.000
_cell.angle_alpha   90.00
_cell.angle_beta   90.00
_cell.angle_gamma   90.00
#
_symmetry.space_group_name_H-M   'P 1'
#
loop_
_entity.id
_entity.type
_entity.pdbx_description
1 polymer ?
#
loop_
_entity_poly.entity_id
_entity_poly.type
_entity_poly.pdbx_seq_one_letter_code
_entity_poly.pdbx_strand_id
1 'polypeptide(L)'
;MAGDLFITSLGIFLFVLITGYLVQIILWGKDKGPFTTIINILAFIGVFIHEISHAVISIFSGAPVKSIRVRLRDEDTGRVAPHGEINNRRPYQKTFLQSLLISFGPVILGSWIFYFALQVAFNSLIDPLFRMIAGLMALSVLIASTPSPQDLRLIIVFFNFDSQHSFYQIIVLTASILLSWTIVVAFNIVFPIEFLYYGLIIFWYFTLKYLLLLIRWGFNKIRTRFGNEKNRTGFRRSSRRKYTSSQFQ
;
A
#
# COMPACT_ATOMS: atom_id res chain seq x y z
N MET A 1 21.39 -13.37 -9.64
CA MET A 1 20.01 -13.83 -9.92
C MET A 1 18.98 -13.32 -8.92
N ALA A 2 19.02 -13.69 -7.62
CA ALA A 2 18.00 -13.20 -6.67
C ALA A 2 18.05 -11.67 -6.43
N GLY A 3 19.26 -11.08 -6.42
CA GLY A 3 19.44 -9.63 -6.32
C GLY A 3 18.87 -8.87 -7.52
N ASP A 4 19.04 -9.40 -8.73
CA ASP A 4 18.59 -8.77 -9.98
C ASP A 4 17.07 -8.67 -10.04
N LEU A 5 16.38 -9.68 -9.52
CA LEU A 5 14.91 -9.72 -9.46
C LEU A 5 14.35 -8.65 -8.51
N PHE A 6 14.93 -8.53 -7.31
CA PHE A 6 14.53 -7.50 -6.35
C PHE A 6 14.76 -6.09 -6.90
N ILE A 7 15.92 -5.85 -7.52
CA ILE A 7 16.24 -4.57 -8.16
C ILE A 7 15.26 -4.27 -9.29
N THR A 8 14.92 -5.27 -10.09
CA THR A 8 13.94 -5.13 -11.18
C THR A 8 12.55 -4.78 -10.63
N SER A 9 12.09 -5.48 -9.61
CA SER A 9 10.80 -5.25 -8.95
C SER A 9 10.70 -3.84 -8.37
N LEU A 10 11.75 -3.42 -7.64
CA LEU A 10 11.85 -2.09 -7.06
C LEU A 10 11.92 -1.02 -8.17
N GLY A 11 12.67 -1.28 -9.23
CA GLY A 11 12.77 -0.42 -10.39
C GLY A 11 11.42 -0.20 -11.08
N ILE A 12 10.65 -1.27 -11.29
CA ILE A 12 9.29 -1.20 -11.86
C ILE A 12 8.36 -0.42 -10.92
N PHE A 13 8.39 -0.71 -9.62
CA PHE A 13 7.59 0.01 -8.63
C PHE A 13 7.87 1.52 -8.64
N LEU A 14 9.15 1.90 -8.60
CA LEU A 14 9.56 3.30 -8.66
C LEU A 14 9.20 3.95 -10.00
N PHE A 15 9.38 3.22 -11.10
CA PHE A 15 9.00 3.68 -12.43
C PHE A 15 7.50 3.99 -12.48
N VAL A 16 6.64 3.05 -12.09
CA VAL A 16 5.18 3.23 -12.09
C VAL A 16 4.76 4.36 -11.16
N LEU A 17 5.37 4.47 -9.98
CA LEU A 17 5.10 5.55 -9.05
C LEU A 17 5.44 6.92 -9.65
N ILE A 18 6.68 7.10 -10.13
CA ILE A 18 7.18 8.38 -10.65
C ILE A 18 6.43 8.77 -11.92
N THR A 19 6.33 7.85 -12.88
CA THR A 19 5.64 8.13 -14.15
C THR A 19 4.15 8.34 -13.94
N GLY A 20 3.51 7.60 -13.04
CA GLY A 20 2.11 7.82 -12.68
C GLY A 20 1.88 9.22 -12.10
N TYR A 21 2.76 9.70 -11.21
CA TYR A 21 2.70 11.09 -10.71
C TYR A 21 2.90 12.12 -11.83
N LEU A 22 3.90 11.93 -12.70
CA LEU A 22 4.15 12.83 -13.82
C LEU A 22 2.95 12.88 -14.78
N VAL A 23 2.36 11.72 -15.08
CA VAL A 23 1.15 11.61 -15.90
C VAL A 23 0.00 12.36 -15.24
N GLN A 24 -0.23 12.19 -13.94
CA GLN A 24 -1.25 12.96 -13.22
C GLN A 24 -0.99 14.46 -13.32
N ILE A 25 0.24 14.94 -13.12
CA ILE A 25 0.55 16.39 -13.23
C ILE A 25 0.30 16.92 -14.65
N ILE A 26 0.60 16.13 -15.69
CA ILE A 26 0.44 16.54 -17.10
C ILE A 26 -1.03 16.46 -17.55
N LEU A 27 -1.80 15.53 -17.01
CA LEU A 27 -3.20 15.32 -17.36
C LEU A 27 -4.15 16.20 -16.52
N TRP A 28 -3.84 16.42 -15.25
CA TRP A 28 -4.68 17.12 -14.30
C TRP A 28 -4.41 18.63 -14.35
N GLY A 29 -5.35 19.40 -14.92
CA GLY A 29 -5.27 20.86 -14.98
C GLY A 29 -5.32 21.47 -16.38
N LYS A 30 -5.42 20.66 -17.44
CA LYS A 30 -5.68 21.15 -18.80
C LYS A 30 -6.93 20.50 -19.37
N ASP A 31 -7.93 21.30 -19.72
CA ASP A 31 -9.01 20.82 -20.57
C ASP A 31 -8.42 20.56 -21.97
N LYS A 32 -8.29 19.29 -22.34
CA LYS A 32 -7.79 18.85 -23.65
C LYS A 32 -8.93 18.63 -24.65
N GLY A 33 -10.13 19.14 -24.35
CA GLY A 33 -11.32 18.99 -25.18
C GLY A 33 -11.71 17.51 -25.36
N PRO A 34 -11.91 17.02 -26.59
CA PRO A 34 -12.41 15.66 -26.83
C PRO A 34 -11.44 14.57 -26.35
N PHE A 35 -10.13 14.85 -26.33
CA PHE A 35 -9.13 13.90 -25.83
C PHE A 35 -9.27 13.61 -24.34
N THR A 36 -9.80 14.56 -23.55
CA THR A 36 -10.09 14.37 -22.12
C THR A 36 -11.06 13.21 -21.92
N THR A 37 -12.07 13.08 -22.79
CA THR A 37 -13.08 12.01 -22.69
C THR A 37 -12.45 10.65 -22.98
N ILE A 38 -11.62 10.54 -24.02
CA ILE A 38 -10.92 9.29 -24.38
C ILE A 38 -9.98 8.87 -23.25
N ILE A 39 -9.19 9.80 -22.72
CA ILE A 39 -8.27 9.55 -21.60
C ILE A 39 -9.04 9.11 -20.36
N ASN A 40 -10.19 9.73 -20.07
CA ASN A 40 -11.00 9.39 -18.90
C ASN A 40 -11.71 8.04 -19.04
N ILE A 41 -12.15 7.66 -20.25
CA ILE A 41 -12.66 6.31 -20.51
C ILE A 41 -11.53 5.29 -20.32
N LEU A 42 -10.34 5.56 -20.84
CA LEU A 42 -9.19 4.67 -20.66
C LEU A 42 -8.81 4.57 -19.18
N ALA A 43 -8.75 5.68 -18.45
CA ALA A 43 -8.40 5.72 -17.04
C ALA A 43 -9.42 5.00 -16.14
N PHE A 44 -10.67 4.85 -16.56
CA PHE A 44 -11.71 4.19 -15.76
C PHE A 44 -11.33 2.75 -15.36
N ILE A 45 -10.74 1.98 -16.26
CA ILE A 45 -10.28 0.61 -15.96
C ILE A 45 -9.20 0.65 -14.86
N GLY A 46 -8.24 1.57 -14.97
CA GLY A 46 -7.20 1.80 -14.00
C GLY A 46 -7.76 2.23 -12.64
N VAL A 47 -8.74 3.14 -12.62
CA VAL A 47 -9.43 3.58 -11.39
C VAL A 47 -10.17 2.42 -10.74
N PHE A 48 -10.82 1.55 -11.53
CA PHE A 48 -11.45 0.34 -11.01
C PHE A 48 -10.42 -0.58 -10.33
N ILE A 49 -9.27 -0.81 -10.96
CA ILE A 49 -8.16 -1.59 -10.38
C ILE A 49 -7.59 -0.90 -9.14
N HIS A 50 -7.48 0.42 -9.14
CA HIS A 50 -7.00 1.22 -8.03
C HIS A 50 -7.86 0.98 -6.78
N GLU A 51 -9.19 1.09 -6.91
CA GLU A 51 -10.10 0.86 -5.79
C GLU A 51 -10.10 -0.61 -5.34
N ILE A 52 -10.05 -1.56 -6.27
CA ILE A 52 -9.91 -2.98 -5.90
C ILE A 52 -8.61 -3.22 -5.14
N SER A 53 -7.53 -2.55 -5.52
CA SER A 53 -6.23 -2.71 -4.88
C SER A 53 -6.26 -2.25 -3.43
N HIS A 54 -6.84 -1.08 -3.17
CA HIS A 54 -7.10 -0.64 -1.80
C HIS A 54 -7.97 -1.64 -1.02
N ALA A 55 -9.01 -2.21 -1.64
CA ALA A 55 -9.88 -3.17 -0.96
C ALA A 55 -9.16 -4.48 -0.62
N VAL A 56 -8.38 -5.02 -1.56
CA VAL A 56 -7.56 -6.23 -1.39
C VAL A 56 -6.56 -6.01 -0.25
N ILE A 57 -5.81 -4.91 -0.28
CA ILE A 57 -4.84 -4.62 0.78
C ILE A 57 -5.52 -4.30 2.11
N SER A 58 -6.72 -3.71 2.10
CA SER A 58 -7.52 -3.53 3.31
C SER A 58 -7.90 -4.88 3.94
N ILE A 59 -8.34 -5.86 3.14
CA ILE A 59 -8.65 -7.21 3.63
C ILE A 59 -7.40 -7.88 4.23
N PHE A 60 -6.29 -7.89 3.50
CA PHE A 60 -5.04 -8.51 3.96
C PHE A 60 -4.46 -7.84 5.21
N SER A 61 -4.62 -6.52 5.33
CA SER A 61 -4.16 -5.77 6.49
C SER A 61 -5.12 -5.86 7.68
N GLY A 62 -6.28 -6.51 7.54
CA GLY A 62 -7.30 -6.63 8.58
C GLY A 62 -8.12 -5.35 8.80
N ALA A 63 -8.16 -4.45 7.82
CA ALA A 63 -9.02 -3.28 7.80
C ALA A 63 -10.35 -3.59 7.07
N PRO A 64 -11.47 -3.75 7.77
CA PRO A 64 -12.71 -4.20 7.15
C PRO A 64 -13.32 -3.12 6.24
N VAL A 65 -13.50 -3.47 4.96
CA VAL A 65 -14.19 -2.66 3.95
C VAL A 65 -15.71 -2.82 4.12
N LYS A 66 -16.45 -1.71 4.02
CA LYS A 66 -17.92 -1.69 4.05
C LYS A 66 -18.48 -1.75 2.63
N SER A 67 -17.97 -0.91 1.74
CA SER A 67 -18.41 -0.81 0.36
C SER A 67 -17.30 -0.18 -0.50
N ILE A 68 -17.28 -0.58 -1.77
CA ILE A 68 -16.42 -0.01 -2.81
C ILE A 68 -17.37 0.64 -3.82
N ARG A 69 -17.10 1.89 -4.21
CA ARG A 69 -17.84 2.56 -5.26
C ARG A 69 -16.86 3.05 -6.32
N VAL A 70 -17.17 2.79 -7.58
CA VAL A 70 -16.42 3.28 -8.74
C VAL A 70 -17.43 3.92 -9.67
N ARG A 71 -17.18 5.16 -10.07
CA ARG A 71 -18.08 5.95 -10.92
C ARG A 71 -17.31 6.49 -12.10
N LEU A 72 -17.92 6.44 -13.28
CA LEU A 72 -17.35 6.99 -14.51
C LEU A 72 -17.62 8.49 -14.64
N ARG A 73 -18.74 8.95 -14.08
CA ARG A 73 -19.20 10.33 -14.20
C ARG A 73 -19.30 10.99 -12.84
N ASP A 74 -18.94 12.26 -12.83
CA ASP A 74 -19.13 13.17 -11.71
C ASP A 74 -20.63 13.50 -11.56
N GLU A 75 -21.14 13.46 -10.33
CA GLU A 75 -22.56 13.66 -10.05
C GLU A 75 -22.99 15.13 -10.16
N ASP A 76 -22.08 16.05 -9.86
CA ASP A 76 -22.37 17.48 -9.84
C ASP A 76 -22.29 18.08 -11.24
N THR A 77 -21.32 17.62 -12.05
CA THR A 77 -21.05 18.18 -13.38
C THR A 77 -21.57 17.30 -14.53
N GLY A 78 -21.90 16.03 -14.29
CA GLY A 78 -22.32 15.06 -15.30
C GLY A 78 -21.24 14.66 -16.32
N ARG A 79 -20.02 15.22 -16.17
CA ARG A 79 -18.88 14.99 -17.07
C ARG A 79 -18.25 13.62 -16.80
N VAL A 80 -17.61 13.05 -17.82
CA VAL A 80 -16.83 11.81 -17.69
C VAL A 80 -15.57 12.16 -16.89
N ALA A 81 -15.51 11.73 -15.64
CA ALA A 81 -14.44 11.97 -14.69
C ALA A 81 -14.38 10.76 -13.74
N PRO A 82 -13.62 9.72 -14.10
CA PRO A 82 -13.59 8.48 -13.34
C PRO A 82 -13.01 8.72 -11.94
N HIS A 83 -13.74 8.28 -10.93
CA HIS A 83 -13.31 8.37 -9.54
C HIS A 83 -13.86 7.18 -8.75
N GLY A 84 -13.26 6.95 -7.60
CA GLY A 84 -13.64 5.87 -6.71
C GLY A 84 -13.59 6.28 -5.25
N GLU A 85 -14.22 5.46 -4.42
CA GLU A 85 -14.24 5.65 -2.98
C GLU A 85 -14.37 4.30 -2.28
N ILE A 86 -13.57 4.11 -1.24
CA ILE A 86 -13.66 2.97 -0.33
C ILE A 86 -14.10 3.42 1.04
N ASN A 87 -15.29 2.97 1.40
CA ASN A 87 -15.82 3.18 2.73
C ASN A 87 -15.37 2.06 3.66
N ASN A 88 -14.58 2.42 4.67
CA ASN A 88 -14.12 1.49 5.69
C ASN A 88 -15.16 1.40 6.82
N ARG A 89 -15.40 0.20 7.36
CA ARG A 89 -16.34 0.03 8.50
C ARG A 89 -15.87 0.76 9.76
N ARG A 90 -14.55 0.88 9.93
CA ARG A 90 -13.92 1.47 11.12
C ARG A 90 -12.73 2.33 10.69
N PRO A 91 -12.96 3.50 10.06
CA PRO A 91 -11.90 4.32 9.47
C PRO A 91 -10.84 4.73 10.51
N TYR A 92 -11.25 4.92 11.76
CA TYR A 92 -10.37 5.35 12.85
C TYR A 92 -9.61 4.22 13.54
N GLN A 93 -9.91 2.94 13.29
CA GLN A 93 -9.22 1.81 13.94
C GLN A 93 -8.06 1.25 13.13
N LYS A 94 -7.35 2.12 12.40
CA LYS A 94 -6.20 1.73 11.59
C LYS A 94 -4.89 2.08 12.30
N THR A 95 -3.88 1.24 12.13
CA THR A 95 -2.49 1.54 12.49
C THR A 95 -1.80 2.30 11.36
N PHE A 96 -0.70 2.98 11.66
CA PHE A 96 0.12 3.64 10.64
C PHE A 96 0.53 2.67 9.52
N LEU A 97 1.03 1.47 9.85
CA LEU A 97 1.41 0.48 8.84
C LEU A 97 0.23 0.04 7.96
N GLN A 98 -0.97 -0.12 8.54
CA GLN A 98 -2.17 -0.44 7.74
C GLN A 98 -2.51 0.72 6.79
N SER A 99 -2.45 1.96 7.27
CA SER A 99 -2.68 3.12 6.40
C SER A 99 -1.64 3.19 5.29
N LEU A 100 -0.36 3.01 5.61
CA LEU A 100 0.73 3.01 4.64
C LEU A 100 0.51 1.94 3.55
N LEU A 101 0.24 0.69 3.94
CA LEU A 101 0.01 -0.39 2.99
C LEU A 101 -1.23 -0.13 2.13
N ILE A 102 -2.34 0.30 2.72
CA ILE A 102 -3.57 0.59 1.99
C ILE A 102 -3.34 1.73 0.99
N SER A 103 -2.74 2.85 1.43
CA SER A 103 -2.46 4.02 0.60
C SER A 103 -1.56 3.70 -0.59
N PHE A 104 -0.55 2.83 -0.40
CA PHE A 104 0.33 2.38 -1.48
C PHE A 104 -0.18 1.15 -2.23
N GLY A 105 -1.30 0.56 -1.81
CA GLY A 105 -1.88 -0.64 -2.39
C GLY A 105 -2.09 -0.57 -3.91
N PRO A 106 -2.66 0.53 -4.46
CA PRO A 106 -2.81 0.74 -5.89
C PRO A 106 -1.49 0.72 -6.66
N VAL A 107 -0.42 1.30 -6.11
CA VAL A 107 0.90 1.29 -6.75
C VAL A 107 1.50 -0.11 -6.70
N ILE A 108 1.40 -0.78 -5.55
CA ILE A 108 1.95 -2.13 -5.37
C ILE A 108 1.29 -3.08 -6.37
N LEU A 109 -0.04 -3.23 -6.33
CA LEU A 109 -0.75 -4.14 -7.22
C LEU A 109 -0.78 -3.64 -8.68
N GLY A 110 -0.85 -2.33 -8.89
CA GLY A 110 -0.76 -1.72 -10.21
C GLY A 110 0.58 -2.00 -10.89
N SER A 111 1.70 -1.96 -10.17
CA SER A 111 3.02 -2.26 -10.73
C SER A 111 3.11 -3.69 -11.26
N TRP A 112 2.50 -4.64 -10.54
CA TRP A 112 2.41 -6.03 -10.93
C TRP A 112 1.56 -6.24 -12.19
N ILE A 113 0.36 -5.64 -12.21
CA ILE A 113 -0.55 -5.71 -13.35
C ILE A 113 0.08 -5.02 -14.58
N PHE A 114 0.73 -3.88 -14.38
CA PHE A 114 1.44 -3.15 -15.41
C PHE A 114 2.56 -3.99 -16.02
N TYR A 115 3.42 -4.58 -15.19
CA TYR A 115 4.51 -5.43 -15.66
C TYR A 115 3.99 -6.64 -16.45
N PHE A 116 2.97 -7.34 -15.93
CA PHE A 116 2.35 -8.46 -16.63
C PHE A 116 1.74 -8.02 -17.97
N ALA A 117 1.04 -6.89 -18.00
CA ALA A 117 0.46 -6.35 -19.22
C ALA A 117 1.54 -5.99 -20.26
N LEU A 118 2.68 -5.44 -19.85
CA LEU A 118 3.81 -5.20 -20.75
C LEU A 118 4.40 -6.50 -21.30
N GLN A 119 4.57 -7.54 -20.47
CA GLN A 119 5.05 -8.84 -20.93
C GLN A 119 4.13 -9.41 -22.03
N VAL A 120 2.81 -9.32 -21.82
CA VAL A 120 1.82 -9.76 -22.83
C VAL A 120 1.92 -8.89 -24.09
N ALA A 121 1.97 -7.57 -23.95
CA ALA A 121 2.00 -6.64 -25.08
C ALA A 121 3.22 -6.82 -25.99
N PHE A 122 4.39 -7.11 -25.41
CA PHE A 122 5.65 -7.26 -26.15
C PHE A 122 5.97 -8.69 -26.59
N ASN A 123 5.18 -9.69 -26.19
CA ASN A 123 5.40 -11.07 -26.61
C ASN A 123 4.87 -11.30 -28.04
N SER A 124 5.77 -11.56 -29.00
CA SER A 124 5.43 -11.79 -30.41
C SER A 124 4.67 -13.10 -30.66
N LEU A 125 4.65 -14.03 -29.71
CA LEU A 125 3.93 -15.30 -29.80
C LEU A 125 2.43 -15.15 -29.47
N ILE A 126 2.02 -14.02 -28.88
CA ILE A 126 0.64 -13.74 -28.51
C ILE A 126 -0.07 -13.02 -29.67
N ASP A 127 -1.36 -13.32 -29.86
CA ASP A 127 -2.18 -12.68 -30.88
C ASP A 127 -2.15 -11.14 -30.78
N PRO A 128 -2.06 -10.42 -31.92
CA PRO A 128 -1.99 -8.95 -31.93
C PRO A 128 -3.12 -8.25 -31.18
N LEU A 129 -4.35 -8.80 -31.17
CA LEU A 129 -5.49 -8.22 -30.46
C LEU A 129 -5.24 -8.22 -28.94
N PHE A 130 -4.80 -9.35 -28.37
CA PHE A 130 -4.50 -9.44 -26.94
C PHE A 130 -3.33 -8.55 -26.55
N ARG A 131 -2.31 -8.42 -27.42
CA ARG A 131 -1.20 -7.50 -27.20
C ARG A 131 -1.64 -6.05 -27.14
N MET A 132 -2.55 -5.64 -28.03
CA MET A 132 -3.14 -4.30 -28.03
C MET A 132 -3.97 -4.04 -26.77
N ILE A 133 -4.82 -4.99 -26.36
CA ILE A 133 -5.61 -4.89 -25.12
C ILE A 133 -4.67 -4.76 -23.91
N ALA A 134 -3.60 -5.54 -23.85
CA ALA A 134 -2.61 -5.47 -22.78
C ALA A 134 -1.87 -4.12 -22.77
N GLY A 135 -1.52 -3.56 -23.93
CA GLY A 135 -0.95 -2.22 -24.02
C GLY A 135 -1.89 -1.14 -23.48
N LEU A 136 -3.18 -1.20 -23.83
CA LEU A 136 -4.21 -0.29 -23.30
C LEU A 136 -4.39 -0.44 -21.79
N MET A 137 -4.39 -1.69 -21.29
CA MET A 137 -4.45 -1.99 -19.86
C MET A 137 -3.24 -1.41 -19.11
N ALA A 138 -2.03 -1.60 -19.64
CA ALA A 138 -0.80 -1.05 -19.05
C ALA A 138 -0.88 0.48 -18.96
N LEU A 139 -1.31 1.15 -20.03
CA LEU A 139 -1.49 2.60 -20.03
C LEU A 139 -2.56 3.05 -19.04
N SER A 140 -3.69 2.33 -18.98
CA SER A 140 -4.79 2.60 -18.04
C SER A 140 -4.34 2.50 -16.58
N VAL A 141 -3.62 1.43 -16.22
CA VAL A 141 -3.06 1.27 -14.87
C VAL A 141 -2.06 2.38 -14.57
N LEU A 142 -1.16 2.71 -15.50
CA LEU A 142 -0.15 3.75 -15.31
C LEU A 142 -0.77 5.12 -14.98
N ILE A 143 -1.90 5.46 -15.63
CA ILE A 143 -2.62 6.71 -15.38
C ILE A 143 -3.23 6.75 -13.97
N ALA A 144 -3.68 5.60 -13.46
CA ALA A 144 -4.51 5.53 -12.27
C ALA A 144 -3.82 4.94 -11.02
N SER A 145 -2.65 4.30 -11.13
CA SER A 145 -2.04 3.54 -10.03
C SER A 145 -1.43 4.40 -8.92
N THR A 146 -1.27 5.70 -9.13
CA THR A 146 -0.65 6.62 -8.17
C THR A 146 -1.53 6.83 -6.94
N PRO A 147 -0.99 6.87 -5.70
CA PRO A 147 -1.77 7.14 -4.50
C PRO A 147 -2.43 8.52 -4.60
N SER A 148 -3.68 8.63 -4.18
CA SER A 148 -4.35 9.93 -4.16
C SER A 148 -3.74 10.86 -3.11
N PRO A 149 -3.86 12.19 -3.25
CA PRO A 149 -3.47 13.13 -2.21
C PRO A 149 -4.14 12.83 -0.86
N GLN A 150 -5.37 12.32 -0.88
CA GLN A 150 -6.10 11.87 0.30
C GLN A 150 -5.39 10.68 0.98
N ASP A 151 -4.93 9.71 0.20
CA ASP A 151 -4.20 8.54 0.71
C ASP A 151 -2.89 8.93 1.40
N LEU A 152 -2.15 9.87 0.82
CA LEU A 152 -0.92 10.39 1.43
C LEU A 152 -1.22 11.13 2.73
N ARG A 153 -2.28 11.95 2.74
CA ARG A 153 -2.69 12.70 3.92
C ARG A 153 -3.04 11.76 5.08
N LEU A 154 -3.73 10.65 4.81
CA LEU A 154 -4.05 9.65 5.83
C LEU A 154 -2.81 9.07 6.49
N ILE A 155 -1.75 8.78 5.73
CA ILE A 155 -0.48 8.30 6.28
C ILE A 155 0.08 9.28 7.31
N ILE A 156 0.12 10.57 6.96
CA ILE A 156 0.64 11.65 7.82
C ILE A 156 -0.23 11.77 9.09
N VAL A 157 -1.56 11.72 8.95
CA VAL A 157 -2.48 11.80 10.08
C VAL A 157 -2.27 10.64 11.06
N PHE A 158 -2.20 9.40 10.58
CA PHE A 158 -1.97 8.24 11.45
C PHE A 158 -0.58 8.25 12.09
N PHE A 159 0.44 8.76 11.39
CA PHE A 159 1.77 8.95 11.95
C PHE A 159 1.74 9.97 13.11
N ASN A 160 1.12 11.13 12.91
CA ASN A 160 1.06 12.19 13.93
C ASN A 160 0.21 11.79 15.13
N PHE A 161 -0.80 10.93 14.93
CA PHE A 161 -1.67 10.47 16.01
C PHE A 161 -0.94 9.57 17.03
N ASP A 162 -0.09 8.65 16.57
CA ASP A 162 0.72 7.77 17.44
C ASP A 162 2.13 7.62 16.86
N SER A 163 2.92 8.69 16.96
CA SER A 163 4.24 8.77 16.36
C SER A 163 5.20 7.72 16.93
N GLN A 164 5.14 7.46 18.23
CA GLN A 164 6.00 6.47 18.89
C GLN A 164 5.73 5.05 18.36
N HIS A 165 4.46 4.63 18.27
CA HIS A 165 4.14 3.34 17.69
C HIS A 165 4.46 3.29 16.19
N SER A 166 4.25 4.40 15.47
CA SER A 166 4.57 4.50 14.04
C SER A 166 6.08 4.34 13.77
N PHE A 167 6.93 5.02 14.55
CA PHE A 167 8.39 4.83 14.49
C PHE A 167 8.80 3.40 14.82
N TYR A 168 8.19 2.79 15.85
CA TYR A 168 8.40 1.38 16.15
C TYR A 168 8.04 0.49 14.95
N GLN A 169 6.89 0.72 14.30
CA GLN A 169 6.49 -0.04 13.11
C GLN A 169 7.47 0.13 11.95
N ILE A 170 7.98 1.35 11.72
CA ILE A 170 8.99 1.63 10.68
C ILE A 170 10.29 0.87 10.99
N ILE A 171 10.81 0.94 12.21
CA ILE A 171 12.05 0.26 12.59
C ILE A 171 11.93 -1.26 12.40
N VAL A 172 10.82 -1.85 12.88
CA VAL A 172 10.58 -3.29 12.73
C VAL A 172 10.45 -3.68 11.27
N LEU A 173 9.74 -2.89 10.45
CA LEU A 173 9.60 -3.14 9.02
C LEU A 173 10.96 -3.08 8.30
N THR A 174 11.74 -2.02 8.52
CA THR A 174 13.07 -1.87 7.93
C THR A 174 14.00 -3.01 8.32
N ALA A 175 14.02 -3.39 9.61
CA ALA A 175 14.79 -4.54 10.07
C ALA A 175 14.35 -5.86 9.39
N SER A 176 13.04 -6.02 9.15
CA SER A 176 12.50 -7.21 8.47
C SER A 176 12.91 -7.28 7.01
N ILE A 177 12.91 -6.14 6.31
CA ILE A 177 13.38 -6.03 4.92
C ILE A 177 14.87 -6.37 4.85
N LEU A 178 15.70 -5.74 5.69
CA LEU A 178 17.14 -5.99 5.72
C LEU A 178 17.46 -7.44 6.05
N LEU A 179 16.76 -8.04 7.03
CA LEU A 179 16.96 -9.44 7.40
C LEU A 179 16.56 -10.39 6.27
N SER A 180 15.43 -10.13 5.62
CA SER A 180 14.97 -10.91 4.46
C SER A 180 15.99 -10.84 3.32
N TRP A 181 16.48 -9.65 3.00
CA TRP A 181 17.51 -9.44 1.98
C TRP A 181 18.81 -10.17 2.32
N THR A 182 19.33 -10.00 3.53
CA THR A 182 20.55 -10.67 3.98
C THR A 182 20.44 -12.19 3.89
N ILE A 183 19.31 -12.77 4.30
CA ILE A 183 19.08 -14.23 4.21
C ILE A 183 19.04 -14.68 2.75
N VAL A 184 18.27 -13.99 1.90
CA VAL A 184 18.16 -14.35 0.48
C VAL A 184 19.51 -14.32 -0.21
N VAL A 185 20.32 -13.30 0.07
CA VAL A 185 21.67 -13.16 -0.50
C VAL A 185 22.63 -14.20 0.09
N ALA A 186 22.69 -14.34 1.41
CA ALA A 186 23.64 -15.24 2.08
C ALA A 186 23.43 -16.71 1.71
N PHE A 187 22.18 -17.13 1.54
CA PHE A 187 21.82 -18.51 1.20
C PHE A 187 21.54 -18.72 -0.30
N ASN A 188 21.71 -17.69 -1.13
CA ASN A 188 21.40 -17.73 -2.57
C ASN A 188 20.00 -18.30 -2.88
N ILE A 189 18.99 -17.91 -2.08
CA ILE A 189 17.63 -18.43 -2.24
C ILE A 189 17.02 -17.84 -3.51
N VAL A 190 16.69 -18.69 -4.47
CA VAL A 190 15.94 -18.30 -5.67
C VAL A 190 14.48 -18.64 -5.43
N PHE A 191 13.65 -17.60 -5.29
CA PHE A 191 12.21 -17.80 -5.20
C PHE A 191 11.62 -18.01 -6.59
N PRO A 192 10.80 -19.06 -6.80
CA PRO A 192 10.12 -19.29 -8.08
C PRO A 192 9.07 -18.21 -8.38
N ILE A 193 8.57 -17.55 -7.33
CA ILE A 193 7.57 -16.48 -7.44
C ILE A 193 7.97 -15.37 -6.47
N GLU A 194 8.07 -14.13 -6.96
CA GLU A 194 8.48 -12.96 -6.16
C GLU A 194 7.61 -12.72 -4.92
N PHE A 195 6.34 -13.13 -4.93
CA PHE A 195 5.45 -12.97 -3.77
C PHE A 195 6.01 -13.63 -2.50
N LEU A 196 6.79 -14.70 -2.65
CA LEU A 196 7.42 -15.40 -1.53
C LEU A 196 8.43 -14.51 -0.79
N TYR A 197 9.06 -13.57 -1.48
CA TYR A 197 9.93 -12.58 -0.87
C TYR A 197 9.15 -11.65 0.08
N TYR A 198 7.97 -11.17 -0.35
CA TYR A 198 7.09 -10.39 0.53
C TYR A 198 6.56 -11.22 1.70
N GLY A 199 6.25 -12.50 1.46
CA GLY A 199 5.90 -13.45 2.53
C GLY A 199 7.00 -13.58 3.59
N LEU A 200 8.26 -13.63 3.16
CA LEU A 200 9.41 -13.66 4.06
C LEU A 200 9.54 -12.38 4.88
N ILE A 201 9.32 -11.20 4.26
CA ILE A 201 9.30 -9.91 4.98
C ILE A 201 8.19 -9.89 6.04
N ILE A 202 6.98 -10.35 5.69
CA ILE A 202 5.85 -10.44 6.63
C ILE A 202 6.18 -11.38 7.79
N PHE A 203 6.78 -12.54 7.49
CA PHE A 203 7.21 -13.50 8.49
C PHE A 203 8.21 -12.88 9.49
N TRP A 204 9.26 -12.21 8.99
CA TRP A 204 10.23 -11.55 9.85
C TRP A 204 9.63 -10.38 10.62
N TYR A 205 8.71 -9.62 10.03
CA TYR A 205 7.99 -8.56 10.70
C TYR A 205 7.24 -9.05 11.94
N PHE A 206 6.46 -10.11 11.80
CA PHE A 206 5.76 -10.69 12.94
C PHE A 206 6.72 -11.30 13.95
N THR A 207 7.75 -12.00 13.50
CA THR A 207 8.77 -12.61 14.37
C THR A 207 9.45 -11.55 15.24
N LEU A 208 9.97 -10.48 14.64
CA LEU A 208 10.63 -9.38 15.37
C LEU A 208 9.65 -8.64 16.27
N LYS A 209 8.41 -8.39 15.80
CA LYS A 209 7.37 -7.75 16.60
C LYS A 209 7.07 -8.54 17.88
N TYR A 210 6.83 -9.84 17.78
CA TYR A 210 6.52 -10.68 18.94
C TYR A 210 7.74 -10.91 19.83
N LEU A 211 8.94 -11.00 19.26
CA LEU A 211 10.19 -11.08 20.02
C LEU A 211 10.40 -9.83 20.89
N LEU A 212 10.23 -8.62 20.32
CA LEU A 212 10.35 -7.37 21.07
C LEU A 212 9.27 -7.24 22.16
N LEU A 213 8.05 -7.72 21.90
CA LEU A 213 7.00 -7.81 22.92
C LEU A 213 7.36 -8.78 24.05
N LEU A 214 7.95 -9.94 23.72
CA LEU A 214 8.42 -10.93 24.68
C LEU A 214 9.54 -10.37 25.56
N ILE A 215 10.54 -9.71 24.95
CA ILE A 215 11.64 -9.04 25.64
C ILE A 215 11.09 -7.99 26.60
N ARG A 216 10.18 -7.12 26.13
CA ARG A 216 9.53 -6.09 26.96
C ARG A 216 8.77 -6.71 28.13
N TRP A 217 8.03 -7.79 27.89
CA TRP A 217 7.33 -8.51 28.94
C TRP A 217 8.30 -9.09 29.98
N GLY A 218 9.40 -9.70 29.55
CA GLY A 218 10.46 -10.21 30.42
C GLY A 218 11.08 -9.12 31.31
N PHE A 219 11.47 -7.99 30.71
CA PHE A 219 12.00 -6.84 31.44
C PHE A 219 11.00 -6.30 32.47
N ASN A 220 9.73 -6.18 32.11
CA ASN A 220 8.70 -5.75 33.04
C ASN A 220 8.51 -6.74 34.19
N LYS A 221 8.55 -8.05 33.91
CA LYS A 221 8.46 -9.10 34.93
C LYS A 221 9.63 -9.05 35.91
N ILE A 222 10.86 -8.85 35.42
CA ILE A 222 12.05 -8.66 36.26
C ILE A 222 11.91 -7.37 37.08
N ARG A 223 11.58 -6.25 36.45
CA ARG A 223 11.40 -4.94 37.12
C ARG A 223 10.36 -5.00 38.23
N THR A 224 9.25 -5.71 38.03
CA THR A 224 8.20 -5.86 39.06
C THR A 224 8.61 -6.79 40.21
N ARG A 225 9.57 -7.70 40.02
CA ARG A 225 10.13 -8.51 41.12
C ARG A 225 11.13 -7.74 41.97
N PHE A 226 11.86 -6.79 41.38
CA PHE A 226 12.90 -6.01 42.09
C PHE A 226 12.47 -4.59 42.48
N GLY A 227 11.32 -4.10 41.99
CA GLY A 227 10.83 -2.74 42.25
C GLY A 227 9.67 -2.73 43.25
N ASN A 228 9.84 -1.95 44.33
CA ASN A 228 8.78 -1.63 45.31
C ASN A 228 7.46 -1.25 44.62
N GLU A 229 6.36 -1.87 45.05
CA GLU A 229 5.00 -1.78 44.48
C GLU A 229 4.36 -0.37 44.41
N LYS A 230 5.04 0.69 44.86
CA LYS A 230 4.43 2.01 45.09
C LYS A 230 4.03 2.81 43.83
N ASN A 231 4.46 2.43 42.62
CA ASN A 231 4.15 3.20 41.39
C ASN A 231 3.22 2.49 40.39
N ARG A 232 2.35 1.59 40.86
CA ARG A 232 1.43 0.81 40.00
C ARG A 232 0.29 1.59 39.33
N THR A 233 0.06 2.86 39.64
CA THR A 233 -1.12 3.60 39.16
C THR A 233 -0.95 4.38 37.85
N GLY A 234 0.29 4.64 37.37
CA GLY A 234 0.49 5.54 36.24
C GLY A 234 0.46 4.92 34.83
N PHE A 235 0.76 3.63 34.69
CA PHE A 235 1.19 3.08 33.39
C PHE A 235 0.13 2.27 32.61
N ARG A 236 -1.09 2.13 33.16
CA ARG A 236 -2.13 1.27 32.58
C ARG A 236 -2.93 1.89 31.43
N ARG A 237 -2.57 3.09 30.94
CA ARG A 237 -3.31 3.84 29.91
C ARG A 237 -2.67 3.90 28.51
N SER A 238 -1.67 3.06 28.23
CA SER A 238 -1.13 2.87 26.86
C SER A 238 -1.66 1.58 26.21
N SER A 239 -2.80 1.06 26.65
CA SER A 239 -3.55 0.03 25.91
C SER A 239 -4.78 0.67 25.30
N ARG A 240 -4.67 1.02 24.01
CA ARG A 240 -5.77 1.50 23.14
C ARG A 240 -6.64 2.60 23.76
N ARG A 241 -6.24 3.87 23.61
CA ARG A 241 -7.23 4.97 23.63
C ARG A 241 -8.29 4.63 22.58
N LYS A 242 -9.52 4.39 23.02
CA LYS A 242 -10.67 4.23 22.12
C LYS A 242 -10.86 5.57 21.40
N TYR A 243 -10.89 5.46 20.08
CA TYR A 243 -10.97 6.54 19.10
C TYR A 243 -12.26 7.35 19.26
N THR A 244 -12.13 8.68 19.38
CA THR A 244 -13.25 9.62 19.30
C THR A 244 -13.18 10.36 17.96
N SER A 245 -14.33 10.45 17.27
CA SER A 245 -14.49 10.99 15.91
C SER A 245 -14.20 12.49 15.77
N SER A 246 -13.99 13.22 16.87
CA SER A 246 -13.88 14.68 16.89
C SER A 246 -12.52 15.24 16.46
N GLN A 247 -11.52 14.39 16.15
CA GLN A 247 -10.17 14.81 15.78
C GLN A 247 -9.87 14.71 14.27
N PHE A 248 -10.86 14.32 13.47
CA PHE A 248 -10.71 14.08 12.02
C PHE A 248 -11.64 14.95 11.17
N GLN A 249 -12.12 16.06 11.73
CA GLN A 249 -12.82 17.12 10.99
C GLN A 249 -11.82 18.17 10.49
#